data_AF-A0AA43HZ31-F1
#
_entry.id   AF-A0AA43HZ31-F1
#
_cell.length_a   1.000
_cell.length_b   1.000
_cell.length_c   1.000
_cell.angle_alpha   90.00
_cell.angle_beta   90.00
_cell.angle_gamma   90.00
#
_symmetry.space_group_name_H-M   'P 1'
#
loop_
_entity.id
_entity.type
_entity.pdbx_description
1 polymer ?
#
loop_
_entity_poly.entity_id
_entity_poly.type
_entity_poly.pdbx_seq_one_letter_code
_entity_poly.pdbx_strand_id
1 'polypeptide(L)'
;MKRIYFIIYGVLFLLAVGCTKGNPYESLISDYAQTDRHGTWTDIQFEAIEIEELAPITVSDSLEILKEIFESDKALLLKNLDHLLKSSEKDLDRENKSRIKSSTMIDISTKRIRDTKHRIDSVSSIQFSSVYDKESSDKVLLQPVRCHYSYVFPQGNPVQKRTDIFYFTAEKNKIVKQKQIKQ
;
A
#
# COMPACT_ATOMS: atom_id res chain seq x y z
N MET A 1 -23.17 -40.46 51.31
CA MET A 1 -22.36 -40.48 50.07
C MET A 1 -23.07 -39.91 48.83
N LYS A 2 -23.85 -38.81 48.96
CA LYS A 2 -24.52 -38.14 47.81
C LYS A 2 -24.07 -36.69 47.58
N ARG A 3 -23.34 -36.09 48.55
CA ARG A 3 -22.84 -34.71 48.48
C ARG A 3 -21.46 -34.58 47.80
N ILE A 4 -20.70 -35.67 47.72
CA ILE A 4 -19.37 -35.68 47.07
C ILE A 4 -19.50 -35.74 45.54
N TYR A 5 -20.53 -36.42 45.01
CA TYR A 5 -20.80 -36.50 43.57
C TYR A 5 -21.16 -35.14 42.94
N PHE A 6 -21.79 -34.23 43.70
CA PHE A 6 -22.13 -32.89 43.23
C PHE A 6 -20.89 -31.99 43.06
N ILE A 7 -19.86 -32.19 43.90
CA ILE A 7 -18.61 -31.43 43.80
C ILE A 7 -17.78 -31.93 42.62
N ILE A 8 -17.77 -33.25 42.36
CA ILE A 8 -17.06 -33.84 41.22
C ILE A 8 -17.70 -33.44 39.89
N TYR A 9 -19.03 -33.39 39.79
CA TYR A 9 -19.72 -32.92 38.57
C TYR A 9 -19.58 -31.40 38.35
N GLY A 10 -19.49 -30.60 39.42
CA GLY A 10 -19.27 -29.15 39.32
C GLY A 10 -17.85 -28.77 38.87
N VAL A 11 -16.84 -29.53 39.28
CA VAL A 11 -15.44 -29.31 38.88
C VAL A 11 -15.15 -29.83 37.47
N LEU A 12 -15.87 -30.87 37.01
CA LEU A 12 -15.74 -31.39 35.64
C LEU A 12 -16.34 -30.45 34.57
N PHE A 13 -17.27 -29.56 34.95
CA PHE A 13 -17.88 -28.60 34.02
C PHE A 13 -17.05 -27.31 33.82
N LEU A 14 -16.08 -27.04 34.70
CA LEU A 14 -15.19 -25.87 34.62
C LEU A 14 -13.91 -26.11 33.79
N LEU A 15 -13.69 -27.35 33.32
CA LEU A 15 -12.57 -27.71 32.45
C LEU A 15 -12.96 -27.84 30.97
N ALA A 16 -14.20 -27.45 30.62
CA ALA A 16 -14.64 -27.30 29.23
C ALA A 16 -14.49 -25.85 28.75
N VAL A 17 -13.47 -25.12 29.22
CA VAL A 17 -12.93 -24.00 28.43
C VAL A 17 -12.26 -24.65 27.24
N GLY A 18 -13.03 -24.87 26.19
CA GLY A 18 -12.51 -25.31 24.92
C GLY A 18 -11.33 -24.40 24.58
N CYS A 19 -10.14 -24.99 24.41
CA CYS A 19 -9.16 -24.39 23.54
C CYS A 19 -9.81 -24.32 22.16
N THR A 20 -10.61 -23.27 21.92
CA THR A 20 -10.82 -22.78 20.57
C THR A 20 -9.40 -22.57 20.07
N LYS A 21 -9.01 -23.34 19.05
CA LYS A 21 -7.80 -23.00 18.30
C LYS A 21 -8.07 -21.60 17.78
N GLY A 22 -7.60 -20.58 18.51
CA GLY A 22 -7.79 -19.18 18.16
C GLY A 22 -7.33 -18.98 16.73
N ASN A 23 -7.98 -18.08 16.02
CA ASN A 23 -7.56 -17.77 14.65
C ASN A 23 -6.06 -17.38 14.70
N PRO A 24 -5.19 -17.96 13.85
CA PRO A 24 -3.74 -17.70 13.91
C PRO A 24 -3.38 -16.21 13.76
N TYR A 25 -4.27 -15.41 13.17
CA TYR A 25 -4.10 -13.97 13.06
C TYR A 25 -4.52 -13.21 14.32
N GLU A 26 -5.45 -13.75 15.11
CA GLU A 26 -6.06 -13.04 16.24
C GLU A 26 -5.05 -12.64 17.30
N SER A 27 -4.13 -13.54 17.66
CA SER A 27 -3.07 -13.21 18.62
C SER A 27 -2.15 -12.11 18.10
N LEU A 28 -1.73 -12.20 16.83
CA LEU A 28 -0.85 -11.22 16.21
C LEU A 28 -1.53 -9.84 16.05
N ILE A 29 -2.82 -9.83 15.71
CA ILE A 29 -3.62 -8.60 15.61
C ILE A 29 -3.83 -8.00 16.99
N SER A 30 -4.13 -8.83 18.01
CA SER A 30 -4.30 -8.40 19.39
C SER A 30 -3.01 -7.79 19.93
N ASP A 31 -1.87 -8.47 19.76
CA ASP A 31 -0.56 -7.98 20.17
C ASP A 31 -0.23 -6.66 19.47
N TYR A 32 -0.48 -6.58 18.16
CA TYR A 32 -0.25 -5.36 17.38
C TYR A 32 -1.17 -4.22 17.83
N ALA A 33 -2.44 -4.50 18.15
CA ALA A 33 -3.40 -3.49 18.60
C ALA A 33 -3.10 -2.97 20.01
N GLN A 34 -2.50 -3.81 20.86
CA GLN A 34 -2.10 -3.49 22.23
C GLN A 34 -0.68 -2.91 22.33
N THR A 35 0.04 -2.78 21.21
CA THR A 35 1.38 -2.22 21.17
C THR A 35 1.35 -0.84 20.51
N ASP A 36 1.82 0.19 21.21
CA ASP A 36 1.95 1.53 20.63
C ASP A 36 3.09 1.59 19.60
N ARG A 37 3.26 2.75 18.94
CA ARG A 37 4.32 2.94 17.93
C ARG A 37 5.75 2.81 18.48
N HIS A 38 5.92 2.89 19.80
CA HIS A 38 7.19 2.79 20.50
C HIS A 38 7.45 1.40 21.09
N GLY A 39 6.53 0.45 20.91
CA GLY A 39 6.65 -0.90 21.47
C GLY A 39 6.11 -1.03 22.90
N THR A 40 5.42 -0.02 23.41
CA THR A 40 4.83 -0.04 24.75
C THR A 40 3.49 -0.75 24.73
N TRP A 41 3.29 -1.67 25.65
CA TRP A 41 2.01 -2.35 25.85
C TRP A 41 0.99 -1.40 26.50
N THR A 42 -0.21 -1.29 25.91
CA THR A 42 -1.23 -0.29 26.31
C THR A 42 -2.41 -0.88 27.09
N ASP A 43 -2.37 -2.17 27.44
CA ASP A 43 -3.41 -2.87 28.20
C ASP A 43 -4.85 -2.70 27.64
N ILE A 44 -4.96 -2.60 26.31
CA ILE A 44 -6.26 -2.47 25.65
C ILE A 44 -6.95 -3.83 25.68
N GLN A 45 -8.20 -3.88 26.17
CA GLN A 45 -9.01 -5.10 26.06
C GLN A 45 -9.45 -5.25 24.62
N PHE A 46 -8.79 -6.13 23.87
CA PHE A 46 -9.09 -6.43 22.48
C PHE A 46 -9.97 -7.68 22.37
N GLU A 47 -10.99 -7.64 21.51
CA GLU A 47 -11.80 -8.80 21.16
C GLU A 47 -12.10 -8.81 19.66
N ALA A 48 -11.62 -9.82 18.95
CA ALA A 48 -11.96 -10.01 17.55
C ALA A 48 -13.42 -10.45 17.40
N ILE A 49 -14.19 -9.70 16.60
CA ILE A 49 -15.59 -10.02 16.29
C ILE A 49 -15.65 -10.87 15.01
N GLU A 50 -14.88 -10.47 14.00
CA GLU A 50 -14.81 -11.16 12.72
C GLU A 50 -13.39 -11.01 12.14
N ILE A 51 -12.86 -12.10 11.58
CA ILE A 51 -11.57 -12.12 10.89
C ILE A 51 -11.76 -12.82 9.55
N GLU A 52 -11.41 -12.12 8.48
CA GLU A 52 -11.53 -12.56 7.09
C GLU A 52 -10.18 -12.40 6.39
N GLU A 53 -9.66 -13.50 5.85
CA GLU A 53 -8.48 -13.47 4.98
C GLU A 53 -8.91 -13.00 3.58
N LEU A 54 -8.31 -11.93 3.09
CA LEU A 54 -8.59 -11.39 1.75
C LEU A 54 -7.66 -12.03 0.71
N ALA A 55 -7.92 -11.77 -0.57
CA ALA A 55 -7.00 -12.19 -1.64
C ALA A 55 -5.57 -11.68 -1.37
N PRO A 56 -4.54 -12.53 -1.52
CA PRO A 56 -3.16 -12.13 -1.32
C PRO A 56 -2.75 -11.07 -2.35
N ILE A 57 -1.85 -10.17 -1.95
CA ILE A 57 -1.20 -9.24 -2.86
C ILE A 57 0.06 -9.92 -3.39
N THR A 58 0.15 -10.01 -4.70
CA THR A 58 1.20 -10.73 -5.42
C THR A 58 2.15 -9.78 -6.15
N VAL A 59 3.23 -10.35 -6.70
CA VAL A 59 4.13 -9.64 -7.61
C VAL A 59 3.38 -9.14 -8.85
N SER A 60 2.44 -9.91 -9.44
CA SER A 60 1.65 -9.43 -10.58
C SER A 60 0.86 -8.17 -10.26
N ASP A 61 0.19 -8.12 -9.11
CA ASP A 61 -0.61 -6.96 -8.71
C ASP A 61 0.27 -5.71 -8.58
N SER A 62 1.47 -5.89 -8.03
CA SER A 62 2.45 -4.80 -7.90
C SER A 62 3.02 -4.37 -9.24
N LEU A 63 3.32 -5.30 -10.14
CA LEU A 63 3.82 -5.00 -11.48
C LEU A 63 2.79 -4.26 -12.32
N GLU A 64 1.51 -4.61 -12.21
CA GLU A 64 0.41 -3.92 -12.88
C GLU A 64 0.35 -2.44 -12.46
N ILE A 65 0.33 -2.18 -11.15
CA ILE A 65 0.30 -0.81 -10.59
C ILE A 65 1.55 -0.03 -11.01
N LEU A 66 2.74 -0.62 -10.87
CA LEU A 66 3.99 0.06 -11.19
C LEU A 66 4.11 0.38 -12.68
N LYS A 67 3.63 -0.53 -13.54
CA LYS A 67 3.61 -0.32 -14.99
C LYS A 67 2.61 0.78 -15.38
N GLU A 68 1.43 0.79 -14.78
CA GLU A 68 0.45 1.86 -15.02
C GLU A 68 1.02 3.23 -14.65
N ILE A 69 1.66 3.35 -13.47
CA ILE A 69 2.32 4.58 -13.03
C ILE A 69 3.42 4.99 -14.01
N PHE A 70 4.28 4.05 -14.40
CA PHE A 70 5.37 4.30 -15.34
C PHE A 70 4.86 4.84 -16.68
N GLU A 71 3.85 4.19 -17.28
CA GLU A 71 3.31 4.61 -18.57
C GLU A 71 2.59 5.97 -18.46
N SER A 72 1.89 6.22 -17.36
CA SER A 72 1.23 7.51 -17.09
C SER A 72 2.24 8.65 -16.98
N ASP A 73 3.31 8.46 -16.19
CA ASP A 73 4.36 9.45 -15.98
C ASP A 73 5.16 9.70 -17.28
N LYS A 74 5.47 8.63 -18.02
CA LYS A 74 6.13 8.72 -19.33
C LYS A 74 5.28 9.51 -20.32
N ALA A 75 3.98 9.22 -20.40
CA ALA A 75 3.06 9.94 -21.28
C ALA A 75 2.93 11.42 -20.90
N LEU A 76 2.84 11.73 -19.61
CA LEU A 76 2.79 13.11 -19.11
C LEU A 76 4.07 13.87 -19.46
N LEU A 77 5.23 13.25 -19.26
CA LEU A 77 6.52 13.86 -19.59
C LEU A 77 6.65 14.13 -21.09
N LEU A 78 6.29 13.15 -21.94
CA LEU A 78 6.30 13.31 -23.40
C LEU A 78 5.35 14.44 -23.85
N LYS A 79 4.15 14.52 -23.26
CA LYS A 79 3.20 15.61 -23.54
C LYS A 79 3.79 16.99 -23.22
N ASN A 80 4.47 17.12 -22.08
CA ASN A 80 5.10 18.37 -21.68
C ASN A 80 6.26 18.74 -22.61
N LEU A 81 7.08 17.76 -23.02
CA LEU A 81 8.17 17.98 -23.97
C LEU A 81 7.65 18.37 -25.36
N ASP A 82 6.58 17.73 -25.85
CA ASP A 82 5.93 18.08 -27.12
C ASP A 82 5.38 19.52 -27.08
N HIS A 83 4.77 19.94 -25.96
CA HIS A 83 4.32 21.32 -25.79
C HIS A 83 5.50 22.31 -25.85
N LEU A 84 6.62 22.00 -25.19
CA LEU A 84 7.83 22.84 -25.23
C LEU A 84 8.44 22.90 -26.64
N LEU A 85 8.43 21.78 -27.36
CA LEU A 85 8.90 21.70 -28.74
C LEU A 85 8.07 22.61 -29.64
N LYS A 86 6.74 22.47 -29.60
CA LYS A 86 5.80 23.31 -30.37
C LYS A 86 5.96 24.79 -30.06
N SER A 87 6.13 25.15 -28.79
CA SER A 87 6.38 26.54 -28.41
C SER A 87 7.69 27.06 -29.00
N SER A 88 8.77 26.27 -28.93
CA SER A 88 10.08 26.67 -29.46
C SER A 88 10.08 26.76 -30.99
N GLU A 89 9.36 25.87 -31.68
CA GLU A 89 9.17 25.93 -33.13
C GLU A 89 8.36 27.17 -33.54
N LYS A 90 7.33 27.53 -32.77
CA LYS A 90 6.56 28.76 -32.97
C LYS A 90 7.41 30.02 -32.76
N ASP A 91 8.26 30.05 -31.74
CA ASP A 91 9.17 31.17 -31.48
C ASP A 91 10.20 31.31 -32.62
N LEU A 92 10.76 30.20 -33.09
CA LEU A 92 11.67 30.18 -34.23
C LEU A 92 11.00 30.66 -35.52
N ASP A 93 9.78 30.20 -35.81
CA ASP A 93 9.00 30.65 -36.97
C ASP A 93 8.69 32.15 -36.90
N ARG A 94 8.28 32.64 -35.73
CA ARG A 94 8.04 34.06 -35.49
C ARG A 94 9.30 34.90 -35.75
N GLU A 95 10.43 34.49 -35.20
CA GLU A 95 11.70 35.20 -35.36
C GLU A 95 12.15 35.22 -36.83
N ASN A 96 12.00 34.09 -37.53
CA ASN A 96 12.32 33.99 -38.95
C ASN A 96 11.45 34.85 -39.86
N LYS A 97 10.19 35.10 -39.46
CA LYS A 97 9.23 35.98 -40.16
C LYS A 97 9.32 37.44 -39.74
N SER A 98 10.09 37.77 -38.71
CA SER A 98 10.27 39.14 -38.24
C SER A 98 10.98 40.01 -39.29
N ARG A 99 10.65 41.31 -39.32
CA ARG A 99 11.35 42.31 -40.16
C ARG A 99 12.80 42.49 -39.73
N ILE A 100 13.08 42.39 -38.44
CA ILE A 100 14.42 42.43 -37.86
C ILE A 100 14.66 41.08 -37.21
N LYS A 101 15.65 40.34 -37.71
CA LYS A 101 16.00 39.01 -37.22
C LYS A 101 17.13 39.09 -36.21
N SER A 102 16.94 38.48 -35.05
CA SER A 102 17.97 38.27 -34.05
C SER A 102 18.58 36.88 -34.22
N SER A 103 19.84 36.83 -34.69
CA SER A 103 20.60 35.58 -34.80
C SER A 103 20.67 34.85 -33.45
N THR A 104 20.88 35.59 -32.35
CA THR A 104 20.91 35.04 -31.00
C THR A 104 19.60 34.35 -30.63
N MET A 105 18.44 34.93 -30.96
CA MET A 105 17.14 34.31 -30.64
C MET A 105 16.86 33.08 -31.51
N ILE A 106 17.27 33.12 -32.78
CA ILE A 106 17.23 31.97 -33.70
C ILE A 106 18.07 30.82 -33.13
N ASP A 107 19.31 31.10 -32.71
CA ASP A 107 20.22 30.10 -32.15
C ASP A 107 19.69 29.49 -30.86
N ILE A 108 19.15 30.32 -29.96
CA ILE A 108 18.51 29.85 -28.71
C ILE A 108 17.34 28.92 -29.02
N SER A 109 16.44 29.31 -29.91
CA SER A 109 15.25 28.53 -30.25
C SER A 109 15.63 27.21 -30.96
N THR A 110 16.59 27.27 -31.88
CA THR A 110 17.13 26.09 -32.58
C THR A 110 17.79 25.11 -31.60
N LYS A 111 18.57 25.63 -30.63
CA LYS A 111 19.16 24.80 -29.58
C LYS A 111 18.08 24.14 -28.72
N ARG A 112 17.06 24.89 -28.28
CA ARG A 112 15.94 24.33 -27.50
C ARG A 112 15.20 23.23 -28.26
N ILE A 113 14.95 23.41 -29.55
CA ILE A 113 14.33 22.40 -30.41
C ILE A 113 15.18 21.13 -30.44
N ARG A 114 16.49 21.27 -30.68
CA ARG A 114 17.43 20.14 -30.71
C ARG A 114 17.46 19.38 -29.39
N ASP A 115 17.64 20.10 -28.28
CA ASP A 115 17.75 19.52 -26.95
C ASP A 115 16.42 18.85 -26.54
N THR A 116 15.28 19.47 -26.88
CA THR A 116 13.95 18.91 -26.61
C THR A 116 13.70 17.65 -27.43
N LYS A 117 14.04 17.63 -28.72
CA LYS A 117 13.94 16.44 -29.57
C LYS A 117 14.78 15.29 -29.02
N HIS A 118 16.04 15.54 -28.67
CA HIS A 118 16.90 14.54 -28.06
C HIS A 118 16.30 13.99 -26.75
N ARG A 119 15.69 14.85 -25.92
CA ARG A 119 15.00 14.40 -24.69
C ARG A 119 13.76 13.56 -25.00
N ILE A 120 12.97 13.92 -26.02
CA ILE A 120 11.83 13.11 -26.47
C ILE A 120 12.30 11.72 -26.90
N ASP A 121 13.36 11.64 -27.71
CA ASP A 121 13.92 10.37 -28.19
C ASP A 121 14.42 9.52 -27.01
N SER A 122 15.16 10.14 -26.09
CA SER A 122 15.65 9.49 -24.88
C SER A 122 14.50 8.94 -24.03
N VAL A 123 13.50 9.77 -23.69
CA VAL A 123 12.35 9.34 -22.87
C VAL A 123 11.54 8.25 -23.57
N SER A 124 11.33 8.37 -24.89
CA SER A 124 10.58 7.39 -25.68
C SER A 124 11.23 6.00 -25.63
N SER A 125 12.57 5.95 -25.60
CA SER A 125 13.34 4.71 -25.53
C SER A 125 13.35 4.02 -24.16
N ILE A 126 12.95 4.71 -23.08
CA ILE A 126 12.94 4.13 -21.73
C ILE A 126 11.90 3.02 -21.67
N GLN A 127 12.33 1.84 -21.20
CA GLN A 127 11.46 0.69 -20.96
C GLN A 127 11.16 0.56 -19.46
N PHE A 128 10.01 -0.02 -19.16
CA PHE A 128 9.64 -0.36 -17.79
C PHE A 128 10.58 -1.43 -17.25
N SER A 129 11.03 -1.24 -16.02
CA SER A 129 11.82 -2.21 -15.25
C SER A 129 11.40 -2.13 -13.79
N SER A 130 11.42 -3.27 -13.09
CA SER A 130 10.98 -3.37 -11.70
C SER A 130 11.98 -4.14 -10.84
N VAL A 131 11.94 -3.86 -9.54
CA VAL A 131 12.66 -4.66 -8.54
C VAL A 131 12.19 -6.13 -8.52
N TYR A 132 11.01 -6.41 -9.09
CA TYR A 132 10.42 -7.74 -9.16
C TYR A 132 10.68 -8.49 -10.48
N ASP A 133 11.50 -7.95 -11.39
CA ASP A 133 11.70 -8.54 -12.73
C ASP A 133 12.24 -9.99 -12.73
N LYS A 134 12.82 -10.43 -11.60
CA LYS A 134 13.36 -11.79 -11.42
C LYS A 134 12.49 -12.67 -10.53
N GLU A 135 11.37 -12.16 -10.05
CA GLU A 135 10.48 -12.84 -9.13
C GLU A 135 9.33 -13.52 -9.89
N SER A 136 8.79 -14.59 -9.31
CA SER A 136 7.62 -15.25 -9.89
C SER A 136 6.39 -14.36 -9.75
N SER A 137 5.56 -14.33 -10.80
CA SER A 137 4.35 -13.50 -10.87
C SER A 137 3.36 -13.78 -9.74
N ASP A 138 3.26 -15.04 -9.32
CA ASP A 138 2.36 -15.53 -8.26
C ASP A 138 2.98 -15.43 -6.85
N LYS A 139 4.22 -14.95 -6.73
CA LYS A 139 4.88 -14.76 -5.43
C LYS A 139 4.04 -13.79 -4.60
N VAL A 140 3.57 -14.28 -3.46
CA VAL A 140 2.86 -13.46 -2.48
C VAL A 140 3.83 -12.48 -1.83
N LEU A 141 3.45 -11.21 -1.81
CA LEU A 141 4.17 -10.15 -1.13
C LEU A 141 3.53 -9.83 0.22
N LEU A 142 2.20 -9.76 0.26
CA LEU A 142 1.44 -9.48 1.48
C LEU A 142 0.18 -10.32 1.55
N GLN A 143 -0.20 -10.71 2.76
CA GLN A 143 -1.50 -11.31 3.05
C GLN A 143 -2.38 -10.28 3.77
N PRO A 144 -3.38 -9.67 3.11
CA PRO A 144 -4.30 -8.78 3.78
C PRO A 144 -5.33 -9.60 4.58
N VAL A 145 -5.57 -9.18 5.82
CA VAL A 145 -6.57 -9.77 6.71
C VAL A 145 -7.45 -8.64 7.23
N ARG A 146 -8.74 -8.71 6.91
CA ARG A 146 -9.75 -7.80 7.45
C ARG A 146 -10.15 -8.30 8.83
N CYS A 147 -10.13 -7.41 9.80
CA CYS A 147 -10.61 -7.72 11.15
C CYS A 147 -11.58 -6.64 11.60
N HIS A 148 -12.80 -7.07 11.95
CA HIS A 148 -13.73 -6.29 12.74
C HIS A 148 -13.54 -6.68 14.20
N TYR A 149 -13.30 -5.69 15.05
CA TYR A 149 -12.97 -5.96 16.45
C TYR A 149 -13.50 -4.88 17.38
N SER A 150 -13.68 -5.25 18.64
CA SER A 150 -13.94 -4.33 19.73
C SER A 150 -12.67 -4.05 20.52
N TYR A 151 -12.59 -2.85 21.08
CA TYR A 151 -11.50 -2.48 21.98
C TYR A 151 -11.95 -1.53 23.09
N VAL A 152 -11.33 -1.69 24.27
CA VAL A 152 -11.58 -0.85 25.44
C VAL A 152 -10.24 -0.38 26.01
N PHE A 153 -10.07 0.93 26.15
CA PHE A 153 -8.95 1.48 26.90
C PHE A 153 -9.17 1.27 28.40
N PRO A 154 -8.10 1.08 29.20
CA PRO A 154 -8.19 1.06 30.66
C PRO A 154 -8.92 2.30 31.22
N GLN A 155 -9.37 2.24 32.48
CA GLN A 155 -9.99 3.37 33.21
C GLN A 155 -11.46 3.69 32.86
N GLY A 156 -12.26 2.69 32.49
CA GLY A 156 -13.72 2.86 32.35
C GLY A 156 -14.15 3.54 31.05
N ASN A 157 -13.31 3.51 30.02
CA ASN A 157 -13.66 3.99 28.69
C ASN A 157 -14.77 3.12 28.07
N PRO A 158 -15.61 3.70 27.20
CA PRO A 158 -16.64 2.94 26.50
C PRO A 158 -16.02 1.97 25.49
N VAL A 159 -16.73 0.86 25.23
CA VAL A 159 -16.38 -0.10 24.18
C VAL A 159 -16.44 0.60 22.82
N GLN A 160 -15.36 0.51 22.07
CA GLN A 160 -15.28 0.99 20.70
C GLN A 160 -15.23 -0.20 19.76
N LYS A 161 -15.74 -0.03 18.53
CA LYS A 161 -15.67 -1.03 17.46
C LYS A 161 -15.13 -0.38 16.21
N ARG A 162 -14.28 -1.09 15.47
CA ARG A 162 -13.82 -0.65 14.15
C ARG A 162 -13.44 -1.84 13.27
N THR A 163 -13.24 -1.55 11.99
CA THR A 163 -12.78 -2.51 11.00
C THR A 163 -11.51 -2.01 10.35
N ASP A 164 -10.46 -2.83 10.41
CA ASP A 164 -9.17 -2.53 9.81
C ASP A 164 -8.73 -3.68 8.88
N ILE A 165 -7.88 -3.35 7.90
CA ILE A 165 -7.11 -4.33 7.14
C ILE A 165 -5.68 -4.33 7.70
N PHE A 166 -5.26 -5.49 8.17
CA PHE A 166 -3.89 -5.76 8.60
C PHE A 166 -3.15 -6.45 7.46
N TYR A 167 -2.02 -5.87 7.04
CA TYR A 167 -1.18 -6.42 5.98
C TYR A 167 -0.08 -7.24 6.61
N PHE A 168 -0.16 -8.55 6.49
CA PHE A 168 0.86 -9.47 6.94
C PHE A 168 1.94 -9.68 5.88
N THR A 169 3.14 -10.05 6.30
CA THR A 169 4.15 -10.62 5.39
C THR A 169 3.64 -11.92 4.75
N ALA A 170 4.31 -12.38 3.70
CA ALA A 170 3.96 -13.63 3.01
C ALA A 170 3.96 -14.85 3.96
N GLU A 171 4.83 -14.85 4.98
CA GLU A 171 4.90 -15.90 6.00
C GLU A 171 3.80 -15.79 7.06
N LYS A 172 2.94 -14.76 7.00
CA LYS A 172 1.79 -14.55 7.89
C LYS A 172 2.14 -14.40 9.37
N ASN A 173 3.40 -14.10 9.68
CA ASN A 173 3.91 -14.04 11.06
C ASN A 173 4.17 -12.62 11.57
N LYS A 174 4.06 -11.60 10.72
CA LYS A 174 4.32 -10.20 11.07
C LYS A 174 3.39 -9.26 10.32
N ILE A 175 2.81 -8.30 11.04
CA ILE A 175 2.05 -7.20 10.47
C ILE A 175 3.02 -6.08 10.10
N VAL A 176 2.95 -5.61 8.84
CA VAL A 176 3.79 -4.50 8.34
C VAL A 176 3.03 -3.20 8.19
N LYS A 177 1.70 -3.27 8.11
CA LYS A 177 0.84 -2.10 7.94
C LYS A 177 -0.58 -2.40 8.40
N GLN A 178 -1.28 -1.36 8.85
CA GLN A 178 -2.70 -1.36 9.15
C GLN A 178 -3.38 -0.24 8.38
N LYS A 179 -4.59 -0.47 7.88
CA LYS A 179 -5.43 0.55 7.27
C LYS A 179 -6.85 0.47 7.82
N GLN A 180 -7.32 1.54 8.43
CA GLN A 180 -8.71 1.63 8.88
C GLN A 180 -9.67 1.76 7.70
N ILE A 181 -10.73 0.96 7.72
CA ILE A 181 -11.87 1.09 6.82
C ILE A 181 -12.82 2.11 7.46
N LYS A 182 -12.85 3.32 6.93
CA LYS A 182 -13.87 4.31 7.33
C LYS A 182 -15.20 3.89 6.73
N GLN A 183 -16.18 3.63 7.59
CA GLN A 183 -17.58 3.49 7.21
C GLN A 183 -18.20 4.87 7.02
#